data_AF-A0A7H8J461-F1
#
_entry.id   AF-A0A7H8J461-F1
#
_cell.length_a   1.000
_cell.length_b   1.000
_cell.length_c   1.000
_cell.angle_alpha   90.00
_cell.angle_beta   90.00
_cell.angle_gamma   90.00
#
_symmetry.space_group_name_H-M   'P 1'
#
loop_
_entity.id
_entity.type
_entity.pdbx_description
1 polymer ?
#
loop_
_entity_poly.entity_id
_entity_poly.type
_entity_poly.pdbx_seq_one_letter_code
_entity_poly.pdbx_strand_id
1 'polypeptide(L)'
;MTGANRCPAAHHDDPTPCDGPAVVTVLDAYNDGADGCEHHGARLLASLEHGKVYPLPHAPAGAAIRVFTAADEIPPFVWYEGAPRTQPNQRSRAENRRKGGAA
;
A
#
# COMPACT_ATOMS: atom_id res chain seq x y z
N MET A 1 17.84 -14.74 7.15
CA MET A 1 16.95 -15.72 6.47
C MET A 1 16.65 -16.85 7.45
N THR A 2 15.46 -16.85 8.05
CA THR A 2 14.92 -17.92 8.89
C THR A 2 13.39 -17.86 8.81
N GLY A 3 12.78 -18.76 8.02
CA GLY A 3 11.32 -18.93 7.91
C GLY A 3 10.59 -17.82 7.14
N ALA A 4 9.97 -18.17 6.02
CA ALA A 4 9.16 -17.28 5.19
C ALA A 4 7.85 -16.87 5.89
N ASN A 5 7.92 -16.07 6.96
CA ASN A 5 6.73 -15.37 7.42
C ASN A 5 6.52 -14.19 6.46
N ARG A 6 5.56 -14.36 5.55
CA ARG A 6 5.09 -13.30 4.65
C ARG A 6 4.80 -12.03 5.46
N CYS A 7 5.04 -10.85 4.89
CA CYS A 7 4.68 -9.61 5.56
C CYS A 7 3.17 -9.65 5.90
N PRO A 8 2.74 -9.31 7.13
CA PRO A 8 1.31 -9.30 7.46
C PRO A 8 0.51 -8.36 6.55
N ALA A 9 1.11 -7.25 6.11
CA ALA A 9 0.50 -6.34 5.14
C ALA A 9 0.57 -6.82 3.67
N ALA A 10 1.30 -7.89 3.35
CA ALA A 10 1.33 -8.43 1.99
C ALA A 10 0.06 -9.22 1.71
N HIS A 11 -0.68 -8.83 0.66
CA HIS A 11 -1.77 -9.64 0.16
C HIS A 11 -1.26 -11.04 -0.23
N HIS A 12 -2.07 -12.09 -0.05
CA HIS A 12 -1.65 -13.47 -0.30
C HIS A 12 -1.12 -13.68 -1.74
N ASP A 13 -1.70 -12.99 -2.72
CA ASP A 13 -1.28 -13.02 -4.13
C ASP A 13 -0.10 -12.11 -4.48
N ASP A 14 0.37 -11.23 -3.59
CA ASP A 14 1.50 -10.34 -3.92
C ASP A 14 2.83 -11.09 -3.84
N PRO A 15 3.49 -11.47 -4.95
CA PRO A 15 4.67 -12.33 -4.88
C PRO A 15 5.93 -11.61 -4.37
N THR A 16 5.87 -10.29 -4.20
CA THR A 16 7.08 -9.49 -3.97
C THR A 16 7.66 -9.69 -2.56
N PRO A 17 9.00 -9.67 -2.43
CA PRO A 17 9.66 -9.76 -1.14
C PRO A 17 9.47 -8.46 -0.34
N CYS A 18 9.65 -8.54 0.99
CA CYS A 18 9.74 -7.33 1.82
C CYS A 18 10.99 -6.53 1.47
N ASP A 19 10.91 -5.21 1.61
CA ASP A 19 12.05 -4.29 1.52
C ASP A 19 12.69 -3.97 2.89
N GLY A 20 12.11 -4.47 3.98
CA GLY A 20 12.55 -4.21 5.34
C GLY A 20 11.65 -4.82 6.41
N PRO A 21 11.87 -4.47 7.69
CA PRO A 21 11.00 -4.86 8.80
C PRO A 21 9.66 -4.14 8.72
N ALA A 22 8.69 -4.58 9.52
CA ALA A 22 7.47 -3.81 9.72
C ALA A 22 7.77 -2.48 10.43
N VAL A 23 7.25 -1.38 9.88
CA VAL A 23 7.47 -0.01 10.39
C VAL A 23 6.19 0.82 10.38
N VAL A 24 5.10 0.31 9.81
CA VAL A 24 3.80 0.97 9.81
C VAL A 24 2.68 -0.01 10.15
N THR A 25 1.57 0.51 10.66
CA THR A 25 0.28 -0.17 10.69
C THR A 25 -0.62 0.48 9.65
N VAL A 26 -1.19 -0.32 8.75
CA VAL A 26 -2.20 0.14 7.79
C VAL A 26 -3.56 -0.35 8.27
N LEU A 27 -4.51 0.57 8.40
CA LEU A 27 -5.88 0.32 8.85
C LEU A 27 -6.87 0.57 7.72
N ASP A 28 -7.92 -0.24 7.66
CA ASP A 28 -9.08 -0.01 6.81
C ASP A 28 -10.06 1.01 7.40
N ALA A 29 -11.23 1.15 6.76
CA ALA A 29 -12.29 2.04 7.20
C ALA A 29 -12.87 1.66 8.58
N TYR A 30 -12.82 0.39 8.96
CA TYR A 30 -13.35 -0.17 10.20
C TYR A 30 -12.31 -0.26 11.33
N ASN A 31 -11.07 0.18 11.06
CA ASN A 31 -9.90 0.09 11.95
C ASN A 31 -9.38 -1.34 12.15
N ASP A 32 -9.69 -2.26 11.24
CA ASP A 32 -8.94 -3.52 11.13
C ASP A 32 -7.69 -3.28 10.29
N GLY A 33 -6.62 -4.03 10.53
CA GLY A 33 -5.37 -3.75 9.84
C GLY A 33 -4.21 -4.67 10.15
N ALA A 34 -3.10 -4.36 9.49
CA ALA A 34 -1.89 -5.16 9.53
C ALA A 34 -0.64 -4.31 9.61
N ASP A 35 0.34 -4.80 10.35
CA ASP A 35 1.68 -4.23 10.38
C ASP A 35 2.44 -4.61 9.11
N GLY A 36 3.15 -3.63 8.54
CA GLY A 36 3.78 -3.75 7.23
C GLY A 36 5.12 -3.06 7.15
N CYS A 37 5.99 -3.58 6.28
CA CYS A 37 7.14 -2.84 5.77
C CYS A 37 6.67 -1.67 4.88
N GLU A 38 7.58 -0.78 4.47
CA GLU A 38 7.17 0.37 3.66
C GLU A 38 6.58 -0.07 2.32
N HIS A 39 7.19 -1.08 1.68
CA HIS A 39 6.72 -1.63 0.41
C HIS A 39 5.32 -2.25 0.49
N HIS A 40 5.10 -3.24 1.36
CA HIS A 40 3.79 -3.90 1.46
C HIS A 40 2.74 -3.02 2.12
N GLY A 41 3.12 -2.15 3.07
CA GLY A 41 2.23 -1.15 3.63
C GLY A 41 1.69 -0.19 2.56
N ALA A 42 2.52 0.26 1.62
CA ALA A 42 2.08 1.14 0.54
C ALA A 42 1.12 0.45 -0.44
N ARG A 43 1.40 -0.81 -0.80
CA ARG A 43 0.55 -1.61 -1.68
C ARG A 43 -0.80 -1.96 -1.06
N LEU A 44 -0.82 -2.29 0.23
CA LEU A 44 -2.06 -2.50 0.97
C LEU A 44 -2.87 -1.21 1.04
N LEU A 45 -2.25 -0.10 1.44
CA LEU A 45 -2.91 1.19 1.54
C LEU A 45 -3.51 1.66 0.21
N ALA A 46 -2.80 1.43 -0.92
CA ALA A 46 -3.29 1.75 -2.25
C ALA A 46 -4.54 0.94 -2.66
N SER A 47 -4.74 -0.23 -2.05
CA SER A 47 -5.85 -1.15 -2.35
C SER A 47 -7.05 -0.95 -1.43
N LEU A 48 -6.95 -0.10 -0.41
CA LEU A 48 -8.02 0.17 0.54
C LEU A 48 -8.76 1.47 0.23
N GLU A 49 -10.08 1.40 0.27
CA GLU A 49 -10.93 2.59 0.36
C GLU A 49 -10.88 3.13 1.79
N HIS A 50 -10.66 4.44 1.92
CA HIS A 50 -10.53 5.12 3.23
C HIS A 50 -9.44 4.55 4.17
N GLY A 51 -8.43 3.90 3.59
CA GLY A 51 -7.29 3.38 4.34
C GLY A 51 -6.48 4.48 5.03
N LYS A 52 -5.98 4.15 6.22
CA LYS A 52 -5.15 5.01 7.07
C LYS A 52 -3.81 4.32 7.30
N VAL A 53 -2.75 5.10 7.51
CA VAL A 53 -1.41 4.58 7.84
C VAL A 53 -0.84 5.33 9.03
N TYR A 54 -0.27 4.56 9.96
CA TYR A 54 0.36 5.09 11.18
C TYR A 54 1.77 4.49 11.33
N PRO A 55 2.77 5.25 11.81
CA PRO A 55 4.08 4.70 12.08
C PRO A 55 4.05 3.85 13.36
N LEU A 56 4.81 2.75 13.37
CA LEU A 56 5.05 1.99 14.60
C LEU A 56 5.94 2.78 15.58
N PRO A 57 5.91 2.51 16.89
CA PRO A 57 6.67 3.27 17.88
C PRO A 57 8.19 3.32 17.66
N HIS A 58 8.74 2.31 17.00
CA HIS A 58 10.18 2.16 16.71
C HIS A 58 10.53 2.49 15.24
N ALA A 59 9.54 2.95 14.47
CA ALA A 59 9.72 3.22 13.05
C ALA A 59 10.66 4.42 12.84
N PRO A 60 11.48 4.41 11.77
CA PRO A 60 12.22 5.59 11.37
C PRO A 60 11.28 6.77 11.13
N ALA A 61 11.74 7.98 11.48
CA ALA A 61 10.96 9.19 11.26
C ALA A 61 10.47 9.28 9.80
N GLY A 62 9.20 9.64 9.63
CA GLY A 62 8.57 9.78 8.32
C GLY A 62 8.19 8.47 7.61
N ALA A 63 8.31 7.30 8.24
CA ALA A 63 7.91 6.02 7.62
C ALA A 63 6.46 6.04 7.08
N ALA A 64 5.50 6.49 7.90
CA ALA A 64 4.11 6.61 7.46
C ALA A 64 3.91 7.61 6.31
N ILE A 65 4.70 8.70 6.26
CA ILE A 65 4.65 9.67 5.17
C ILE A 65 5.16 9.03 3.88
N ARG A 66 6.31 8.34 3.92
CA ARG A 66 6.86 7.62 2.76
C ARG A 66 5.86 6.60 2.21
N VAL A 67 5.24 5.81 3.09
CA VAL A 67 4.20 4.85 2.73
C VAL A 67 2.99 5.54 2.10
N PHE A 68 2.48 6.60 2.71
CA PHE A 68 1.33 7.35 2.17
C PHE A 68 1.63 7.95 0.80
N THR A 69 2.81 8.55 0.63
CA THR A 69 3.26 9.12 -0.64
C THR A 69 3.45 8.04 -1.70
N ALA A 70 4.05 6.89 -1.35
CA ALA A 70 4.21 5.79 -2.29
C ALA A 70 2.86 5.21 -2.74
N ALA A 71 1.93 5.01 -1.80
CA ALA A 71 0.59 4.47 -2.08
C ALA A 71 -0.20 5.30 -3.10
N ASP A 72 0.02 6.62 -3.13
CA ASP A 72 -0.68 7.53 -4.03
C ASP A 72 -0.36 7.30 -5.52
N GLU A 73 0.85 6.82 -5.83
CA GLU A 73 1.28 6.44 -7.17
C GLU A 73 1.02 4.96 -7.49
N ILE A 74 0.73 4.14 -6.47
CA ILE A 74 0.49 2.70 -6.63
C ILE A 74 -0.96 2.45 -7.06
N PRO A 75 -1.19 1.56 -8.05
CA PRO A 75 -2.52 1.09 -8.37
C PRO A 75 -3.12 0.19 -7.29
N PRO A 76 -4.45 0.17 -7.11
CA PRO A 76 -5.08 -0.86 -6.29
C PRO A 76 -4.81 -2.25 -6.90
N PHE A 77 -4.58 -3.24 -6.03
CA PHE A 77 -4.30 -4.63 -6.40
C PHE A 77 -3.14 -4.78 -7.40
N VAL A 78 -2.06 -4.02 -7.19
CA VAL A 78 -0.90 -3.93 -8.11
C VAL A 78 -0.24 -5.27 -8.47
N TRP A 79 -0.49 -6.31 -7.69
CA TRP A 79 -0.03 -7.68 -7.98
C TRP A 79 -0.77 -8.36 -9.13
N TYR A 80 -1.88 -7.81 -9.63
CA TYR A 80 -2.55 -8.30 -10.83
C TYR A 80 -2.07 -7.55 -12.10
N GLU A 81 -0.96 -7.99 -12.67
CA GLU A 81 -0.29 -7.33 -13.81
C GLU A 81 -1.08 -7.33 -15.14
N GLY A 82 -2.15 -8.12 -15.24
CA GLY A 82 -2.99 -8.25 -16.46
C GLY A 82 -4.36 -7.58 -16.38
N ALA A 83 -4.72 -6.94 -15.28
CA ALA A 83 -6.05 -6.34 -15.12
C ALA A 83 -6.20 -5.07 -15.97
N PRO A 84 -7.27 -4.93 -16.78
CA PRO A 84 -7.54 -3.70 -17.51
C PRO A 84 -7.67 -2.48 -16.56
N ARG A 85 -7.12 -1.32 -16.96
CA ARG A 85 -7.13 -0.06 -16.17
C ARG A 85 -7.96 1.04 -16.85
N THR A 86 -9.17 0.68 -17.24
CA THR A 86 -10.07 1.54 -18.02
C THR A 86 -10.92 2.44 -17.12
N GLN A 87 -11.16 2.06 -15.87
CA GLN A 87 -11.99 2.79 -14.89
C GLN A 87 -11.15 3.51 -13.83
N PRO A 88 -11.68 4.57 -13.18
CA PRO A 88 -10.95 5.30 -12.13
C PRO A 88 -10.54 4.45 -10.92
N ASN A 89 -11.39 3.51 -10.49
CA ASN A 89 -11.11 2.60 -9.37
C ASN A 89 -10.03 1.53 -9.68
N GLN A 90 -9.53 1.46 -10.91
CA GLN A 90 -8.43 0.57 -11.32
C GLN A 90 -7.09 1.31 -11.42
N ARG A 91 -7.09 2.62 -11.16
CA ARG A 91 -5.94 3.52 -11.35
C ARG A 91 -5.42 3.99 -10.00
N SER A 92 -4.16 4.43 -9.98
CA SER A 92 -3.65 5.12 -8.80
C SER A 92 -4.34 6.47 -8.62
N ARG A 93 -4.30 7.00 -7.39
CA ARG A 93 -4.88 8.31 -7.08
C ARG A 93 -4.20 9.41 -7.89
N ALA A 94 -2.89 9.34 -8.03
CA ALA A 94 -2.12 10.27 -8.85
C ALA A 94 -2.49 10.21 -10.34
N GLU A 95 -2.68 9.00 -10.90
CA GLU A 95 -3.18 8.84 -12.28
C GLU A 95 -4.55 9.47 -12.48
N ASN A 96 -5.47 9.28 -11.52
CA ASN A 96 -6.81 9.86 -11.58
C ASN A 96 -6.77 11.40 -11.53
N ARG A 97 -5.91 12.00 -10.70
CA ARG A 97 -5.73 13.46 -10.69
C ARG A 97 -5.18 13.98 -12.02
N ARG A 98 -4.17 13.30 -12.59
CA ARG A 98 -3.60 13.66 -13.90
C ARG A 98 -4.63 13.63 -15.02
N LYS A 99 -5.55 12.65 -15.01
CA LYS A 99 -6.62 12.53 -16.02
C LYS A 99 -7.83 13.43 -15.76
N GLY A 100 -8.18 13.67 -14.50
CA GLY A 100 -9.29 14.53 -14.10
C GLY A 100 -9.00 16.03 -14.20
N GLY A 101 -7.73 16.42 -14.16
CA GLY A 101 -7.28 17.81 -14.33
C GLY A 101 -7.12 18.28 -15.80
N ALA A 102 -7.54 17.46 -16.77
CA ALA A 102 -7.53 17.80 -18.20
C ALA A 102 -8.86 18.38 -18.69
N ALA A 103 -9.58 19.10 -17.83
CA ALA A 103 -10.84 19.79 -18.13
C ALA A 103 -10.64 21.30 -18.12
#